data_AF-A0A7S7AHP9-F1
#
_entry.id   AF-A0A7S7AHP9-F1
#
_cell.length_a   1.000
_cell.length_b   1.000
_cell.length_c   1.000
_cell.angle_alpha   90.00
_cell.angle_beta   90.00
_cell.angle_gamma   90.00
#
_symmetry.space_group_name_H-M   'P 1'
#
loop_
_entity.id
_entity.type
_entity.pdbx_description
1 polymer ?
#
loop_
_entity_poly.entity_id
_entity_poly.type
_entity_poly.pdbx_seq_one_letter_code
_entity_poly.pdbx_strand_id
1 'polypeptide(L)'
;MENFVAGTQIGQIISSSKLENFEHLRQPLIQYAIRYQRNYPFDVLEQVADDLENLITKSSFSIDQIQPEILEMIEIGQGEYCLSLNEISEAFAKLTKTRILTKDIILLILNHIFTAYSYNHSVDEFLSKEDNFLQKLINI
;
A
#
# COMPACT_ATOMS: atom_id res chain seq x y z
N MET A 1 6.79 -1.52 -15.03
CA MET A 1 7.09 -1.24 -13.63
C MET A 1 8.26 -2.11 -13.21
N GLU A 2 9.32 -1.52 -12.66
CA GLU A 2 10.44 -2.26 -12.07
C GLU A 2 9.98 -2.99 -10.81
N ASN A 3 10.55 -4.16 -10.50
CA ASN A 3 10.19 -4.94 -9.32
C ASN A 3 11.17 -4.66 -8.18
N PHE A 4 10.96 -3.57 -7.45
CA PHE A 4 11.77 -3.18 -6.30
C PHE A 4 11.63 -4.18 -5.14
N VAL A 5 10.44 -4.75 -4.93
CA VAL A 5 10.20 -5.64 -3.78
C VAL A 5 10.96 -6.97 -3.89
N ALA A 6 11.30 -7.43 -5.10
CA ALA A 6 12.08 -8.65 -5.28
C ALA A 6 13.49 -8.57 -4.65
N GLY A 7 14.06 -7.37 -4.53
CA GLY A 7 15.38 -7.14 -3.95
C GLY A 7 15.40 -6.97 -2.42
N THR A 8 14.24 -6.98 -1.76
CA THR A 8 14.13 -6.64 -0.33
C THR A 8 13.95 -7.86 0.56
N GLN A 9 14.29 -7.72 1.84
CA GLN A 9 14.10 -8.78 2.83
C GLN A 9 12.61 -9.06 3.04
N ILE A 10 11.76 -8.03 3.10
CA ILE A 10 10.31 -8.22 3.22
C ILE A 10 9.74 -9.00 2.03
N GLY A 11 10.22 -8.72 0.81
CA GLY A 11 9.83 -9.47 -0.38
C GLY A 11 10.19 -10.95 -0.30
N GLN A 12 11.37 -11.27 0.23
CA GLN A 12 11.81 -12.65 0.46
C GLN A 12 11.00 -13.36 1.55
N ILE A 13 10.70 -12.68 2.66
CA ILE A 13 9.88 -13.21 3.76
C ILE A 13 8.49 -13.57 3.24
N ILE A 14 7.83 -12.65 2.53
CA ILE A 14 6.50 -12.89 1.97
C ILE A 14 6.56 -14.01 0.93
N SER A 15 7.55 -13.99 0.02
CA SER A 15 7.70 -14.97 -1.05
C SER A 15 7.88 -16.40 -0.54
N SER A 16 8.60 -16.56 0.58
CA SER A 16 8.92 -17.85 1.22
C SER A 16 7.88 -18.33 2.24
N SER A 17 6.96 -17.47 2.64
CA SER A 17 5.87 -17.82 3.55
C SER A 17 4.98 -18.92 2.97
N LYS A 18 4.55 -19.82 3.85
CA LYS A 18 3.61 -20.92 3.54
C LYS A 18 2.14 -20.51 3.73
N LEU A 19 1.88 -19.27 4.14
CA LEU A 19 0.53 -18.77 4.31
C LEU A 19 -0.16 -18.63 2.94
N GLU A 20 -1.41 -19.07 2.87
CA GLU A 20 -2.26 -18.90 1.68
C GLU A 20 -3.00 -17.57 1.68
N ASN A 21 -3.18 -16.97 2.87
CA ASN A 21 -3.91 -15.74 3.08
C ASN A 21 -3.12 -14.78 4.00
N PHE A 22 -3.01 -13.53 3.56
CA PHE A 22 -2.29 -12.44 4.22
C PHE A 22 -3.21 -11.31 4.69
N GLU A 23 -4.49 -11.61 4.96
CA GLU A 23 -5.48 -10.61 5.40
C GLU A 23 -5.05 -9.84 6.66
N HIS A 24 -4.30 -10.49 7.56
CA HIS A 24 -3.71 -9.86 8.74
C HIS A 24 -2.78 -8.68 8.41
N LEU A 25 -2.29 -8.59 7.17
CA LEU A 25 -1.45 -7.49 6.69
C LEU A 25 -2.25 -6.31 6.13
N ARG A 26 -3.56 -6.43 5.92
CA ARG A 26 -4.34 -5.37 5.26
C ARG A 26 -4.27 -4.05 6.02
N GLN A 27 -4.57 -4.07 7.32
CA GLN A 27 -4.53 -2.86 8.15
C GLN A 27 -3.11 -2.25 8.21
N PRO A 28 -2.04 -3.02 8.52
CA PRO A 28 -0.67 -2.51 8.43
C PRO A 28 -0.32 -1.89 7.07
N LEU A 29 -0.71 -2.53 5.97
CA LEU A 29 -0.37 -2.04 4.63
C LEU A 29 -1.20 -0.80 4.23
N ILE A 30 -2.46 -0.69 4.67
CA ILE A 30 -3.23 0.55 4.54
C ILE A 30 -2.54 1.66 5.33
N GLN A 31 -2.13 1.40 6.56
CA GLN A 31 -1.40 2.38 7.37
C GLN A 31 -0.09 2.81 6.70
N TYR A 32 0.60 1.87 6.04
CA TYR A 32 1.81 2.16 5.29
C TYR A 32 1.56 3.02 4.05
N ALA A 33 0.51 2.73 3.27
CA ALA A 33 0.09 3.55 2.15
C ALA A 33 -0.35 4.96 2.59
N ILE A 34 -1.07 5.07 3.71
CA ILE A 34 -1.41 6.36 4.33
C ILE A 34 -0.14 7.12 4.70
N ARG A 35 0.85 6.47 5.33
CA ARG A 35 2.14 7.11 5.64
C ARG A 35 2.81 7.67 4.38
N TYR A 36 2.74 6.98 3.25
CA TYR A 36 3.24 7.52 1.98
C TYR A 36 2.50 8.81 1.62
N GLN A 37 1.16 8.75 1.54
CA GLN A 37 0.31 9.90 1.22
C GLN A 37 0.58 11.10 2.14
N ARG A 38 0.73 10.89 3.45
CA ARG A 38 1.02 12.00 4.39
C ARG A 38 2.38 12.65 4.16
N ASN A 39 3.36 11.92 3.64
CA ASN A 39 4.68 12.47 3.33
C ASN A 39 4.73 13.12 1.93
N TYR A 40 3.90 12.65 1.00
CA TYR A 40 3.80 13.12 -0.39
C TYR A 40 2.32 13.35 -0.74
N PRO A 41 1.72 14.44 -0.23
CA PRO A 41 0.28 14.64 -0.31
C PRO A 41 -0.18 14.90 -1.74
N PHE A 42 -1.20 14.16 -2.14
CA PHE A 42 -2.03 14.40 -3.31
C PHE A 42 -3.45 14.77 -2.88
N ASP A 43 -3.94 15.92 -3.33
CA ASP A 43 -5.27 16.43 -2.94
C ASP A 43 -6.40 15.41 -3.15
N VAL A 44 -6.34 14.63 -4.23
CA VAL A 44 -7.35 13.60 -4.55
C VAL A 44 -7.39 12.44 -3.54
N LEU A 45 -6.29 12.21 -2.80
CA LEU A 45 -6.17 11.13 -1.82
C LEU A 45 -6.21 11.59 -0.36
N GLU A 46 -6.36 12.89 -0.08
CA GLU A 46 -6.42 13.37 1.31
C GLU A 46 -7.62 12.77 2.06
N GLN A 47 -8.81 12.85 1.47
CA GLN A 47 -10.02 12.27 2.05
C GLN A 47 -9.91 10.73 2.14
N VAL A 48 -9.26 10.09 1.16
CA VAL A 48 -8.99 8.65 1.17
C VAL A 48 -8.15 8.27 2.39
N ALA A 49 -7.08 9.02 2.66
CA ALA A 49 -6.22 8.77 3.81
C ALA A 49 -6.94 8.99 5.14
N ASP A 50 -7.69 10.09 5.28
CA ASP A 50 -8.46 10.40 6.50
C ASP A 50 -9.48 9.30 6.82
N ASP A 51 -10.27 8.88 5.83
CA ASP A 51 -11.33 7.89 6.06
C ASP A 51 -10.76 6.50 6.31
N LEU A 52 -9.73 6.10 5.58
CA LEU A 52 -9.07 4.81 5.80
C LEU A 52 -8.37 4.78 7.16
N GLU A 53 -7.72 5.86 7.60
CA GLU A 53 -7.11 5.97 8.93
C GLU A 53 -8.16 5.81 10.04
N ASN A 54 -9.30 6.47 9.90
CA ASN A 54 -10.43 6.32 10.81
C ASN A 54 -11.06 4.92 10.79
N LEU A 55 -11.05 4.23 9.65
CA LEU A 55 -11.62 2.89 9.51
C LEU A 55 -10.72 1.81 10.11
N ILE A 56 -9.41 1.84 9.86
CA ILE A 56 -8.50 0.78 10.31
C ILE A 56 -8.26 0.80 11.83
N THR A 57 -8.55 1.91 12.51
CA THR A 57 -8.48 2.01 13.98
C THR A 57 -9.65 1.31 14.68
N LYS A 58 -10.72 0.95 13.94
CA LYS A 58 -11.87 0.23 14.48
C LYS A 58 -11.54 -1.26 14.60
N SER A 59 -11.94 -1.87 15.72
CA SER A 59 -11.72 -3.30 15.99
C SER A 59 -12.44 -4.24 15.01
N SER A 60 -13.42 -3.74 14.26
CA SER A 60 -14.24 -4.48 13.30
C SER A 60 -14.06 -4.01 11.86
N PHE A 61 -12.87 -3.53 11.51
CA PHE A 61 -12.55 -3.11 10.15
C PHE A 61 -12.93 -4.19 9.12
N SER A 62 -13.66 -3.77 8.11
CA SER A 62 -13.96 -4.56 6.92
C SER A 62 -13.90 -3.66 5.69
N ILE A 63 -13.39 -4.18 4.58
CA ILE A 63 -13.39 -3.46 3.30
C ILE A 63 -14.80 -3.11 2.81
N ASP A 64 -15.83 -3.87 3.24
CA ASP A 64 -17.22 -3.60 2.89
C ASP A 64 -17.76 -2.32 3.56
N GLN A 65 -17.04 -1.77 4.54
CA GLN A 65 -17.38 -0.51 5.21
C GLN A 65 -16.81 0.72 4.48
N ILE A 66 -15.99 0.52 3.45
CA ILE A 66 -15.40 1.60 2.69
C ILE A 66 -16.48 2.22 1.81
N GLN A 67 -16.63 3.53 1.91
CA GLN A 67 -17.67 4.26 1.17
C GLN A 67 -17.36 4.28 -0.34
N PRO A 68 -18.38 4.18 -1.21
CA PRO A 68 -18.19 4.22 -2.66
C PRO A 68 -17.39 5.45 -3.14
N GLU A 69 -17.60 6.60 -2.51
CA GLU A 69 -16.91 7.87 -2.82
C GLU A 69 -15.39 7.75 -2.64
N ILE A 70 -14.94 6.98 -1.64
CA ILE A 70 -13.52 6.70 -1.42
C ILE A 70 -12.96 5.80 -2.50
N LEU A 71 -13.73 4.82 -2.96
CA LEU A 71 -13.33 3.97 -4.08
C LEU A 71 -13.25 4.74 -5.39
N GLU A 72 -14.13 5.72 -5.61
CA GLU A 72 -14.11 6.62 -6.76
C GLU A 72 -12.87 7.53 -6.74
N MET A 73 -12.54 8.15 -5.60
CA MET A 73 -11.32 8.97 -5.47
C MET A 73 -10.05 8.17 -5.75
N ILE A 74 -9.99 6.92 -5.28
CA ILE A 74 -8.89 6.00 -5.61
C ILE A 74 -8.84 5.77 -7.13
N GLU A 75 -9.97 5.49 -7.78
CA GLU A 75 -10.03 5.28 -9.24
C GLU A 75 -9.59 6.51 -10.03
N ILE A 76 -9.99 7.71 -9.59
CA ILE A 76 -9.53 8.96 -10.20
C ILE A 76 -8.00 9.04 -10.14
N GLY A 77 -7.40 8.79 -8.97
CA GLY A 77 -5.94 8.80 -8.84
C GLY A 77 -5.23 7.73 -9.69
N GLN A 78 -5.87 6.58 -9.95
CA GLN A 78 -5.34 5.58 -10.92
C GLN A 78 -5.37 6.11 -12.36
N GLY A 79 -6.24 7.06 -12.70
CA GLY A 79 -6.34 7.66 -14.03
C GLY A 79 -5.42 8.86 -14.28
N GLU A 80 -4.74 9.37 -13.25
CA GLU A 80 -3.95 10.60 -13.32
C GLU A 80 -2.59 10.40 -14.01
N TYR A 81 -2.09 11.46 -14.65
CA TYR A 81 -0.78 11.44 -15.33
C TYR A 81 0.41 11.47 -14.35
N CYS A 82 0.18 11.83 -13.09
CA CYS A 82 1.22 11.80 -12.08
C CYS A 82 1.50 10.34 -11.67
N LEU A 83 2.63 9.79 -12.13
CA LEU A 83 2.96 8.37 -11.95
C LEU A 83 3.05 7.98 -10.47
N SER A 84 3.60 8.84 -9.61
CA SER A 84 3.62 8.60 -8.17
C SER A 84 2.21 8.45 -7.59
N LEU A 85 1.26 9.29 -8.03
CA LEU A 85 -0.14 9.24 -7.61
C LEU A 85 -0.80 7.96 -8.12
N ASN A 86 -0.60 7.64 -9.40
CA ASN A 86 -1.12 6.42 -10.01
C ASN A 86 -0.69 5.17 -9.21
N GLU A 87 0.60 5.08 -8.87
CA GLU A 87 1.15 3.93 -8.13
C GLU A 87 0.59 3.82 -6.70
N ILE A 88 0.50 4.92 -5.94
CA ILE A 88 -0.09 4.84 -4.59
C ILE A 88 -1.61 4.56 -4.66
N SER A 89 -2.31 5.07 -5.66
CA SER A 89 -3.72 4.76 -5.91
C SER A 89 -3.92 3.29 -6.29
N GLU A 90 -3.04 2.68 -7.08
CA GLU A 90 -3.05 1.25 -7.37
C GLU A 90 -2.88 0.41 -6.09
N ALA A 91 -2.00 0.84 -5.18
CA ALA A 91 -1.83 0.18 -3.88
C ALA A 91 -3.12 0.27 -3.05
N PHE A 92 -3.71 1.46 -2.93
CA PHE A 92 -4.99 1.64 -2.23
C PHE A 92 -6.10 0.81 -2.86
N ALA A 93 -6.24 0.80 -4.19
CA ALA A 93 -7.26 0.02 -4.88
C ALA A 93 -7.18 -1.48 -4.54
N LYS A 94 -5.98 -2.05 -4.51
CA LYS A 94 -5.81 -3.47 -4.16
C LYS A 94 -6.12 -3.72 -2.69
N LEU A 95 -5.73 -2.81 -1.79
CA LEU A 95 -6.03 -2.89 -0.36
C LEU A 95 -7.50 -2.70 -0.02
N THR A 96 -8.29 -2.02 -0.86
CA THR A 96 -9.71 -1.73 -0.58
C THR A 96 -10.68 -2.60 -1.37
N LYS A 97 -10.29 -3.11 -2.56
CA LYS A 97 -11.18 -3.89 -3.43
C LYS A 97 -10.91 -5.39 -3.43
N THR A 98 -9.69 -5.83 -3.08
CA THR A 98 -9.35 -7.25 -3.11
C THR A 98 -9.94 -7.96 -1.89
N ARG A 99 -10.78 -8.98 -2.07
CA ARG A 99 -11.39 -9.72 -0.95
C ARG A 99 -10.42 -10.62 -0.17
N ILE A 100 -9.45 -11.22 -0.85
CA ILE A 100 -8.47 -12.13 -0.24
C ILE A 100 -7.08 -11.66 -0.65
N LEU A 101 -6.23 -11.30 0.31
CA LEU A 101 -4.85 -10.94 0.04
C LEU A 101 -4.00 -12.20 -0.10
N THR A 102 -3.71 -12.57 -1.34
CA THR A 102 -2.72 -13.61 -1.63
C THR A 102 -1.31 -13.03 -1.58
N LYS A 103 -0.32 -13.91 -1.53
CA LYS A 103 1.10 -13.55 -1.58
C LYS A 103 1.43 -12.63 -2.75
N ASP A 104 0.96 -12.96 -3.95
CA ASP A 104 1.24 -12.19 -5.17
C ASP A 104 0.61 -10.79 -5.11
N ILE A 105 -0.58 -10.67 -4.51
CA ILE A 105 -1.23 -9.37 -4.29
C ILE A 105 -0.45 -8.52 -3.30
N ILE A 106 0.05 -9.10 -2.20
CA ILE A 106 0.87 -8.36 -1.23
C ILE A 106 2.15 -7.84 -1.88
N LEU A 107 2.87 -8.69 -2.60
CA LEU A 107 4.09 -8.29 -3.30
C LEU A 107 3.80 -7.18 -4.31
N LEU A 108 2.68 -7.26 -5.03
CA LEU A 108 2.25 -6.24 -5.96
C LEU A 108 1.92 -4.90 -5.26
N ILE A 109 1.19 -4.94 -4.14
CA ILE A 109 0.89 -3.74 -3.32
C ILE A 109 2.18 -3.06 -2.87
N LEU A 110 3.13 -3.83 -2.32
CA LEU A 110 4.41 -3.30 -1.87
C LEU A 110 5.20 -2.69 -3.02
N ASN A 111 5.18 -3.34 -4.19
CA ASN A 111 5.89 -2.83 -5.35
C ASN A 111 5.32 -1.52 -5.88
N HIS A 112 4.00 -1.36 -5.85
CA HIS A 112 3.35 -0.09 -6.19
C HIS A 112 3.81 1.03 -5.23
N ILE A 113 3.80 0.79 -3.91
CA ILE A 113 4.24 1.79 -2.93
C ILE A 113 5.73 2.13 -3.11
N PHE A 114 6.60 1.15 -3.34
CA PHE A 114 8.03 1.40 -3.61
C PHE A 114 8.25 2.14 -4.93
N THR A 115 7.46 1.82 -5.96
CA THR A 115 7.52 2.56 -7.22
C THR A 115 7.11 4.02 -7.01
N ALA A 116 6.09 4.29 -6.18
CA ALA A 116 5.73 5.64 -5.80
C ALA A 116 6.91 6.38 -5.11
N TYR A 117 7.59 5.74 -4.16
CA TYR A 117 8.80 6.29 -3.52
C TYR A 117 9.92 6.60 -4.51
N SER A 118 10.11 5.78 -5.55
CA SER A 118 11.17 5.98 -6.56
C SER A 118 11.01 7.25 -7.40
N TYR A 119 9.82 7.85 -7.43
CA TYR A 119 9.60 9.16 -8.07
C TYR A 119 10.00 10.34 -7.17
N ASN A 120 10.25 10.10 -5.88
CA ASN A 120 10.59 11.13 -4.90
C ASN A 120 12.03 11.01 -4.38
N HIS A 121 12.62 9.80 -4.43
CA HIS A 121 13.97 9.50 -3.92
C HIS A 121 14.68 8.53 -4.86
N SER A 122 16.01 8.54 -4.83
CA SER A 122 16.77 7.45 -5.46
C SER A 122 16.54 6.12 -4.74
N VAL A 123 16.71 5.01 -5.48
CA VAL A 123 16.51 3.65 -4.93
C VAL A 123 17.39 3.42 -3.70
N ASP A 124 18.64 3.88 -3.72
CA ASP A 124 19.59 3.73 -2.62
C ASP A 124 19.14 4.47 -1.34
N GLU A 125 18.40 5.58 -1.49
CA GLU A 125 17.94 6.40 -0.36
C GLU A 125 16.71 5.80 0.33
N PHE A 126 15.72 5.30 -0.43
CA PHE A 126 14.47 4.83 0.17
C PHE A 126 14.47 3.33 0.47
N LEU A 127 15.05 2.48 -0.39
CA LEU A 127 14.73 1.06 -0.40
C LEU A 127 15.10 0.37 0.91
N SER A 128 16.31 0.61 1.43
CA SER A 128 16.74 0.00 2.70
C SER A 128 15.96 0.53 3.90
N LYS A 129 15.62 1.83 3.90
CA LYS A 129 14.88 2.48 4.99
C LYS A 129 13.46 1.92 5.06
N GLU A 130 12.81 1.81 3.92
CA GLU A 130 11.42 1.39 3.80
C GLU A 130 11.27 -0.13 3.98
N ASP A 131 12.22 -0.95 3.49
CA ASP A 131 12.29 -2.38 3.81
C ASP A 131 12.41 -2.62 5.32
N ASN A 132 13.33 -1.92 5.99
CA ASN A 132 13.49 -2.02 7.45
C ASN A 132 12.24 -1.56 8.23
N PHE A 133 11.54 -0.54 7.73
CA PHE A 133 10.30 -0.08 8.34
C PHE A 133 9.20 -1.14 8.23
N LEU A 134 9.03 -1.70 7.03
CA LEU A 134 8.03 -2.73 6.77
C LEU A 134 8.25 -4.00 7.60
N GLN A 135 9.50 -4.44 7.77
CA GLN A 135 9.80 -5.57 8.64
C GLN A 135 9.30 -5.36 10.08
N LYS A 136 9.49 -4.15 10.63
CA LYS A 136 9.01 -3.80 11.97
C LYS A 136 7.48 -3.69 12.03
N LEU A 137 6.87 -3.19 10.97
CA LEU A 137 5.43 -2.98 10.89
C LEU A 137 4.66 -4.30 10.79
N ILE A 138 5.17 -5.22 9.97
CA ILE A 138 4.46 -6.44 9.58
C ILE A 138 4.78 -7.59 10.57
N ASN A 139 5.85 -7.47 11.36
CA ASN A 139 6.19 -8.34 12.50
C ASN A 139 6.00 -9.84 12.19
N ILE A 140 6.57 -10.28 11.06
CA ILE A 140 6.59 -11.69 10.60
C ILE A 140 7.83 -12.39 11.13
#